data_AF-F1LK23-F1
#
_entry.id   AF-F1LK23-F1
#
_cell.length_a   1.000
_cell.length_b   1.000
_cell.length_c   1.000
_cell.angle_alpha   90.00
_cell.angle_beta   90.00
_cell.angle_gamma   90.00
#
_symmetry.space_group_name_H-M   'P 1'
#
loop_
_entity.id
_entity.type
_entity.pdbx_description
1 polymer ?
#
loop_
_entity_poly.entity_id
_entity_poly.type
_entity_poly.pdbx_seq_one_letter_code
_entity_poly.pdbx_strand_id
1 'polypeptide(L)'
;VVMSMYALLRSSQTPPSEEQIEESLAGNLCRCTGYRPIVDAFRVFAKTNNMLYVDESPKNLPRDEFVCPSTGKPCSCGSKTACKEDSVIESVACGNLHRPISYNDTDGSSYTTKEFIFPPELLLRKLTYLNLSGFGGLKWYRPLRLRHVLDLKARHPDAKFVVGNTEVGIEMRLKGIQYQVLICVMHVPELNKLSVKDDGVEIGAAVRLSELLIFFRKIIKERVTYETSSCKAFMEQIKWFAGTQIKNVASVGGNICTASPISDLNPLWMAAGAKFQIIDCKGNIRTTAAESFFLGYRKVDLTSGEILLSIFLPWTRPFEHVKEFKQAHRRDDDIAIVNAGMRVCLEEKNENWVVSDASIVYGGVAPLSLSALKTKDFLIGKNWNQEMLQGALKTLEEDILLKENAPGG
;
A
#
# COMPACT_ATOMS: atom_id res chain seq x y z
N VAL A 1 6.60 -15.06 8.16
CA VAL A 1 7.98 -14.81 7.69
C VAL A 1 8.34 -15.77 6.56
N VAL A 2 8.57 -17.06 6.81
CA VAL A 2 8.92 -18.04 5.74
C VAL A 2 7.89 -18.03 4.61
N MET A 3 6.59 -18.08 4.92
CA MET A 3 5.54 -18.06 3.90
C MET A 3 5.47 -16.74 3.11
N SER A 4 5.87 -15.61 3.71
CA SER A 4 5.93 -14.32 3.00
C SER A 4 7.05 -14.35 1.96
N MET A 5 8.23 -14.84 2.34
CA MET A 5 9.36 -14.98 1.41
C MET A 5 9.06 -16.02 0.34
N TYR A 6 8.50 -17.17 0.71
CA TYR A 6 8.08 -18.21 -0.23
C TYR A 6 7.10 -17.65 -1.27
N ALA A 7 6.05 -16.94 -0.84
CA ALA A 7 5.10 -16.31 -1.75
C ALA A 7 5.76 -15.28 -2.69
N LEU A 8 6.67 -14.45 -2.18
CA LEU A 8 7.43 -13.50 -2.99
C LEU A 8 8.22 -14.23 -4.08
N LEU A 9 9.00 -15.25 -3.72
CA LEU A 9 9.82 -16.03 -4.65
C LEU A 9 8.96 -16.71 -5.72
N ARG A 10 7.81 -17.29 -5.35
CA ARG A 10 6.88 -17.92 -6.30
C ARG A 10 6.18 -16.94 -7.24
N SER A 11 6.02 -15.69 -6.81
CA SER A 11 5.38 -14.62 -7.61
C SER A 11 6.36 -13.83 -8.48
N SER A 12 7.67 -13.95 -8.23
CA SER A 12 8.70 -13.17 -8.91
C SER A 12 9.23 -13.94 -10.12
N GLN A 13 9.24 -13.30 -11.30
CA GLN A 13 9.81 -13.89 -12.52
C GLN A 13 11.35 -13.82 -12.54
N THR A 14 11.90 -12.84 -11.82
CA THR A 14 13.33 -12.62 -11.64
C THR A 14 13.65 -12.59 -10.15
N PRO A 15 14.91 -12.79 -9.74
CA PRO A 15 15.30 -12.61 -8.34
C PRO A 15 14.79 -11.25 -7.81
N PRO A 16 14.10 -11.22 -6.65
CA PRO A 16 13.56 -9.99 -6.08
C PRO A 16 14.68 -9.01 -5.68
N SER A 17 14.40 -7.72 -5.62
CA SER A 17 15.32 -6.76 -4.99
C SER A 17 15.28 -6.87 -3.46
N GLU A 18 16.29 -6.32 -2.78
CA GLU A 18 16.27 -6.21 -1.31
C GLU A 18 15.03 -5.46 -0.81
N GLU A 19 14.64 -4.38 -1.49
CA GLU A 19 13.43 -3.62 -1.16
C GLU A 19 12.17 -4.49 -1.25
N GLN A 20 12.04 -5.34 -2.27
CA GLN A 20 10.89 -6.25 -2.40
C GLN A 20 10.86 -7.30 -1.29
N ILE A 21 12.04 -7.77 -0.84
CA ILE A 21 12.15 -8.68 0.30
C ILE A 21 11.67 -7.97 1.56
N GLU A 22 12.16 -6.77 1.85
CA GLU A 22 11.73 -5.97 3.01
C GLU A 22 10.22 -5.69 2.99
N GLU A 23 9.67 -5.26 1.85
CA GLU A 23 8.22 -5.02 1.67
C GLU A 23 7.37 -6.28 1.91
N SER A 24 7.87 -7.46 1.52
CA SER A 24 7.17 -8.73 1.76
C SER A 24 7.12 -9.10 3.25
N LEU A 25 8.10 -8.62 4.02
CA LEU A 25 8.24 -8.88 5.45
C LEU A 25 7.52 -7.85 6.32
N ALA A 26 7.19 -6.66 5.81
CA ALA A 26 6.61 -5.55 6.56
C ALA A 26 5.38 -5.92 7.42
N GLY A 27 4.55 -6.86 6.97
CA GLY A 27 3.39 -7.36 7.72
C GLY A 27 3.65 -8.49 8.71
N ASN A 28 4.91 -8.80 9.01
CA ASN A 28 5.29 -9.87 9.94
C ASN A 28 5.94 -9.24 11.16
N LEU A 29 5.51 -9.63 12.37
CA LEU A 29 6.09 -9.18 13.65
C LEU A 29 6.95 -10.28 14.28
N CYS A 30 8.18 -9.93 14.70
CA CYS A 30 9.10 -10.81 15.43
C CYS A 30 9.69 -10.04 16.62
N ARG A 31 9.51 -10.58 17.82
CA ARG A 31 9.96 -9.91 19.06
C ARG A 31 11.39 -10.29 19.48
N CYS A 32 11.94 -11.39 18.96
CA CYS A 32 13.18 -11.98 19.48
C CYS A 32 14.43 -11.59 18.67
N THR A 33 14.34 -11.62 17.34
CA THR A 33 15.55 -11.61 16.49
C THR A 33 16.07 -10.23 16.14
N GLY A 34 15.27 -9.17 16.38
CA GLY A 34 15.57 -7.84 15.85
C GLY A 34 15.62 -7.78 14.32
N TYR A 35 15.04 -8.75 13.61
CA TYR A 35 14.98 -8.93 12.15
C TYR A 35 16.28 -9.11 11.39
N ARG A 36 17.39 -8.56 11.86
CA ARG A 36 18.69 -8.64 11.18
C ARG A 36 19.01 -10.04 10.65
N PRO A 37 19.03 -11.12 11.46
CA PRO A 37 19.36 -12.46 10.95
C PRO A 37 18.33 -13.02 9.96
N ILE A 38 17.08 -12.54 9.98
CA ILE A 38 16.03 -12.97 9.03
C ILE A 38 16.26 -12.32 7.67
N VAL A 39 16.48 -11.00 7.66
CA VAL A 39 16.75 -10.23 6.42
C VAL A 39 18.04 -10.73 5.79
N ASP A 40 19.09 -10.88 6.59
CA ASP A 40 20.37 -11.43 6.18
C ASP A 40 20.21 -12.81 5.53
N ALA A 41 19.41 -13.71 6.12
CA ALA A 41 19.15 -15.03 5.54
C ALA A 41 18.40 -14.99 4.19
N PHE A 42 17.59 -13.96 3.93
CA PHE A 42 16.82 -13.86 2.68
C PHE A 42 17.54 -13.08 1.58
N ARG A 43 18.58 -12.29 1.91
CA ARG A 43 19.41 -11.59 0.90
C ARG A 43 20.04 -12.52 -0.12
N VAL A 44 20.25 -13.80 0.20
CA VAL A 44 20.76 -14.81 -0.74
C VAL A 44 19.87 -15.00 -1.98
N PHE A 45 18.60 -14.58 -1.91
CA PHE A 45 17.67 -14.61 -3.04
C PHE A 45 17.57 -13.27 -3.77
N ALA A 46 18.23 -12.22 -3.27
CA ALA A 46 18.14 -10.89 -3.85
C ALA A 46 18.92 -10.82 -5.18
N LYS A 47 18.47 -9.97 -6.11
CA LYS A 47 19.25 -9.62 -7.30
C LYS A 47 20.53 -8.89 -6.87
N THR A 48 21.66 -9.58 -6.89
CA THR A 48 22.99 -8.97 -6.70
C THR A 48 23.31 -8.09 -7.90
N ASN A 49 23.44 -6.78 -7.68
CA ASN A 49 23.86 -5.86 -8.73
C ASN A 49 25.39 -5.94 -8.89
N ASN A 50 25.87 -7.02 -9.50
CA ASN A 50 27.31 -7.23 -9.72
C ASN A 50 27.92 -6.16 -10.66
N MET A 51 27.12 -5.33 -11.33
CA MET A 51 27.58 -4.22 -12.16
C MET A 51 28.54 -3.24 -11.45
N LEU A 52 28.43 -3.07 -10.12
CA LEU A 52 29.35 -2.22 -9.36
C LEU A 52 30.75 -2.83 -9.16
N TYR A 53 30.92 -4.12 -9.48
CA TYR A 53 32.17 -4.87 -9.31
C TYR A 53 32.74 -5.44 -10.62
N VAL A 54 32.03 -5.29 -11.74
CA VAL A 54 32.41 -5.90 -13.03
C VAL A 54 33.15 -4.91 -13.94
N ASP A 55 33.21 -3.62 -13.61
CA ASP A 55 33.89 -2.60 -14.42
C ASP A 55 35.29 -2.18 -13.93
N GLU A 56 35.87 -2.90 -12.97
CA GLU A 56 37.31 -2.81 -12.71
C GLU A 56 37.95 -4.20 -12.82
N SER A 57 38.38 -4.52 -14.03
CA SER A 57 39.47 -5.48 -14.21
C SER A 57 40.62 -5.10 -13.27
N PRO A 58 41.10 -5.97 -12.36
CA PRO A 58 42.10 -5.59 -11.39
C PRO A 58 43.43 -5.36 -12.11
N LYS A 59 43.79 -4.09 -12.30
CA LYS A 59 45.17 -3.71 -12.56
C LYS A 59 45.94 -3.97 -11.26
N ASN A 60 46.80 -4.99 -11.31
CA ASN A 60 47.95 -5.25 -10.43
C ASN A 60 48.12 -4.29 -9.25
N LEU A 61 47.74 -4.72 -8.04
CA LEU A 61 48.23 -4.16 -6.78
C LEU A 61 48.81 -5.27 -5.89
N PRO A 62 49.91 -5.02 -5.16
CA PRO A 62 50.62 -6.05 -4.43
C PRO A 62 49.91 -6.43 -3.12
N ARG A 63 50.12 -7.69 -2.73
CA ARG A 63 49.62 -8.43 -1.57
C ARG A 63 49.40 -7.64 -0.26
N ASP A 64 48.21 -7.91 0.31
CA ASP A 64 47.89 -8.17 1.73
C ASP A 64 48.25 -7.12 2.80
N GLU A 65 47.36 -6.15 3.00
CA GLU A 65 47.14 -5.53 4.32
C GLU A 65 45.69 -5.79 4.78
N PHE A 66 45.55 -6.44 5.94
CA PHE A 66 44.26 -6.70 6.57
C PHE A 66 43.60 -5.39 7.03
N VAL A 67 42.44 -5.07 6.47
CA VAL A 67 41.65 -3.89 6.84
C VAL A 67 40.66 -4.26 7.95
N CYS A 68 40.68 -3.52 9.05
CA CYS A 68 39.84 -3.78 10.21
C CYS A 68 38.35 -3.48 9.93
N PRO A 69 37.42 -4.43 10.16
CA PRO A 69 35.99 -4.19 9.97
C PRO A 69 35.41 -3.06 10.85
N SER A 70 36.04 -2.78 11.99
CA SER A 70 35.57 -1.77 12.94
C SER A 70 36.03 -0.34 12.60
N THR A 71 37.12 -0.18 11.84
CA THR A 71 37.73 1.14 11.59
C THR A 71 37.91 1.47 10.11
N GLY A 72 37.76 0.51 9.20
CA GLY A 72 37.91 0.71 7.76
C GLY A 72 39.33 1.10 7.33
N LYS A 73 40.34 0.87 8.19
CA LYS A 73 41.76 1.16 7.94
C LYS A 73 42.63 -0.07 8.24
N PRO A 74 43.85 -0.17 7.69
CA PRO A 74 44.79 -1.24 8.05
C PRO A 74 45.04 -1.25 9.56
N CYS A 75 44.81 -2.39 10.22
CA CYS A 75 45.13 -2.57 11.64
C CYS A 75 46.04 -3.78 11.82
N SER A 76 46.88 -3.72 12.86
CA SER A 76 47.69 -4.84 13.35
C SER A 76 46.92 -5.82 14.24
N CYS A 77 45.59 -5.70 14.30
CA CYS A 77 44.71 -6.48 15.17
C CYS A 77 44.36 -7.88 14.63
N GLY A 78 44.88 -8.26 13.46
CA GLY A 78 44.82 -9.62 12.92
C GLY A 78 45.82 -10.55 13.61
N SER A 79 45.31 -11.58 14.27
CA SER A 79 46.09 -12.63 14.95
C SER A 79 47.02 -13.37 14.00
N LYS A 80 48.34 -13.19 14.17
CA LYS A 80 49.38 -13.99 13.50
C LYS A 80 49.57 -15.32 14.23
N THR A 81 48.90 -16.37 13.78
CA THR A 81 49.17 -17.73 14.30
C THR A 81 50.28 -18.37 13.48
N ALA A 82 51.53 -18.20 13.94
CA ALA A 82 52.66 -18.99 13.49
C ALA A 82 52.68 -20.31 14.28
N CYS A 83 52.75 -21.44 13.57
CA CYS A 83 52.85 -22.77 14.16
C CYS A 83 54.14 -22.91 14.99
N LYS A 84 54.01 -23.34 16.24
CA LYS A 84 55.05 -24.08 16.98
C LYS A 84 54.39 -25.19 17.78
N GLU A 85 54.93 -26.40 17.64
CA GLU A 85 54.62 -27.59 18.45
C GLU A 85 54.97 -27.31 19.93
N ASP A 86 54.01 -27.52 20.83
CA ASP A 86 54.12 -28.42 21.98
C ASP A 86 53.03 -28.17 23.03
N SER A 87 52.62 -29.28 23.67
CA SER A 87 51.84 -29.42 24.90
C SER A 87 50.30 -29.28 24.85
N VAL A 88 49.68 -30.43 25.08
CA VAL A 88 48.28 -30.69 25.36
C VAL A 88 47.87 -30.03 26.68
N ILE A 89 46.88 -29.13 26.64
CA ILE A 89 45.94 -28.90 27.74
C ILE A 89 44.56 -28.60 27.14
N GLU A 90 43.60 -29.50 27.38
CA GLU A 90 42.19 -29.30 27.12
C GLU A 90 41.65 -28.10 27.92
N SER A 91 41.12 -27.10 27.22
CA SER A 91 40.13 -26.21 27.80
C SER A 91 38.97 -26.06 26.82
N VAL A 92 37.88 -26.76 27.15
CA VAL A 92 36.59 -26.65 26.47
C VAL A 92 36.02 -25.28 26.81
N ALA A 93 36.39 -24.27 26.04
CA ALA A 93 35.76 -22.96 26.07
C ALA A 93 34.51 -23.00 25.19
N CYS A 94 33.35 -22.95 25.84
CA CYS A 94 32.03 -22.79 25.26
C CYS A 94 31.99 -21.54 24.38
N GLY A 95 31.97 -21.74 23.05
CA GLY A 95 32.11 -20.66 22.09
C GLY A 95 31.70 -21.07 20.67
N ASN A 96 30.59 -21.78 20.51
CA ASN A 96 29.88 -21.83 19.22
C ASN A 96 29.19 -20.48 18.97
N LEU A 97 29.96 -19.39 18.96
CA LEU A 97 29.58 -18.16 18.30
C LEU A 97 29.48 -18.49 16.82
N HIS A 98 28.28 -18.30 16.29
CA HIS A 98 27.99 -18.46 14.88
C HIS A 98 29.10 -17.76 14.07
N ARG A 99 29.87 -18.54 13.31
CA ARG A 99 30.69 -17.99 12.24
C ARG A 99 29.73 -17.18 11.35
N PRO A 100 30.02 -15.91 11.02
CA PRO A 100 29.29 -15.26 9.95
C PRO A 100 29.47 -16.15 8.73
N ILE A 101 28.40 -16.81 8.28
CA ILE A 101 28.44 -17.54 7.02
C ILE A 101 28.73 -16.46 5.98
N SER A 102 29.90 -16.57 5.34
CA SER A 102 30.23 -15.73 4.18
C SER A 102 29.11 -15.97 3.17
N TYR A 103 28.36 -14.91 2.85
CA TYR A 103 27.11 -14.95 2.09
C TYR A 103 27.24 -15.44 0.62
N ASN A 104 28.41 -15.92 0.22
CA ASN A 104 28.72 -16.31 -1.15
C ASN A 104 28.62 -17.82 -1.43
N ASP A 105 28.45 -18.69 -0.42
CA ASP A 105 28.52 -20.14 -0.66
C ASP A 105 27.17 -20.78 -1.06
N THR A 106 26.04 -20.10 -0.85
CA THR A 106 24.71 -20.63 -1.18
C THR A 106 24.01 -19.77 -2.23
N ASP A 107 23.98 -20.24 -3.48
CA ASP A 107 23.20 -19.64 -4.56
C ASP A 107 21.71 -20.00 -4.42
N GLY A 108 20.92 -19.03 -3.96
CA GLY A 108 19.47 -19.15 -3.81
C GLY A 108 18.69 -19.34 -5.12
N SER A 109 19.33 -19.14 -6.29
CA SER A 109 18.70 -19.34 -7.61
C SER A 109 18.46 -20.81 -7.96
N SER A 110 19.11 -21.74 -7.23
CA SER A 110 19.04 -23.19 -7.45
C SER A 110 17.71 -23.86 -7.07
N TYR A 111 16.78 -23.14 -6.41
CA TYR A 111 15.58 -23.72 -5.76
C TYR A 111 14.33 -23.89 -6.65
N THR A 112 14.43 -23.78 -7.98
CA THR A 112 13.24 -23.67 -8.85
C THR A 112 12.63 -24.99 -9.33
N THR A 113 13.27 -26.15 -9.11
CA THR A 113 12.92 -27.40 -9.83
C THR A 113 12.01 -28.36 -9.06
N LYS A 114 11.75 -28.15 -7.76
CA LYS A 114 10.93 -29.05 -6.91
C LYS A 114 9.84 -28.33 -6.13
N GLU A 115 9.09 -27.49 -6.83
CA GLU A 115 7.98 -26.73 -6.25
C GLU A 115 6.66 -27.49 -6.29
N PHE A 116 5.74 -27.14 -5.39
CA PHE A 116 4.38 -27.70 -5.44
C PHE A 116 3.72 -27.36 -6.77
N ILE A 117 3.22 -28.39 -7.44
CA ILE A 117 2.36 -28.24 -8.60
C ILE A 117 1.02 -27.63 -8.17
N PHE A 118 0.43 -26.81 -9.04
CA PHE A 118 -0.94 -26.36 -8.83
C PHE A 118 -1.90 -27.56 -9.00
N PRO A 119 -2.83 -27.83 -8.06
CA PRO A 119 -3.72 -28.98 -8.15
C PRO A 119 -4.50 -29.01 -9.48
N PRO A 120 -4.32 -30.06 -10.33
CA PRO A 120 -4.93 -30.09 -11.65
C PRO A 120 -6.46 -29.99 -11.65
N GLU A 121 -7.11 -30.54 -10.62
CA GLU A 121 -8.57 -30.47 -10.44
C GLU A 121 -9.08 -29.03 -10.33
N LEU A 122 -8.27 -28.12 -9.76
CA LEU A 122 -8.66 -26.71 -9.61
C LEU A 122 -8.52 -25.93 -10.92
N LEU A 123 -7.67 -26.36 -11.87
CA LEU A 123 -7.56 -25.74 -13.19
C LEU A 123 -8.83 -25.94 -14.02
N LEU A 124 -9.47 -27.10 -13.85
CA LEU A 124 -10.70 -27.47 -14.55
C LEU A 124 -11.96 -26.94 -13.87
N ARG A 125 -11.84 -26.43 -12.63
CA ARG A 125 -12.98 -25.98 -11.83
C ARG A 125 -13.54 -24.68 -12.38
N LYS A 126 -14.76 -24.74 -12.92
CA LYS A 126 -15.54 -23.54 -13.26
C LYS A 126 -16.08 -22.89 -11.99
N LEU A 127 -15.93 -21.57 -11.89
CA LEU A 127 -16.55 -20.81 -10.81
C LEU A 127 -18.08 -20.92 -10.91
N THR A 128 -18.71 -21.22 -9.79
CA THR A 128 -20.17 -21.27 -9.65
C THR A 128 -20.66 -20.26 -8.63
N TYR A 129 -21.92 -19.86 -8.77
CA TYR A 129 -22.65 -19.15 -7.72
C TYR A 129 -22.70 -20.02 -6.46
N LEU A 130 -22.43 -19.44 -5.29
CA LEU A 130 -22.57 -20.14 -4.00
C LEU A 130 -23.57 -19.42 -3.10
N ASN A 131 -24.34 -20.20 -2.36
CA ASN A 131 -25.20 -19.78 -1.27
C ASN A 131 -24.98 -20.77 -0.12
N LEU A 132 -24.34 -20.31 0.95
CA LEU A 132 -24.00 -21.09 2.12
C LEU A 132 -24.78 -20.57 3.32
N SER A 133 -25.21 -21.49 4.18
CA SER A 133 -25.82 -21.15 5.48
C SER A 133 -24.86 -21.53 6.59
N GLY A 134 -24.65 -20.62 7.53
CA GLY A 134 -23.82 -20.78 8.70
C GLY A 134 -24.64 -20.85 9.99
N PHE A 135 -23.94 -20.97 11.12
CA PHE A 135 -24.55 -20.94 12.45
C PHE A 135 -25.34 -19.65 12.68
N GLY A 136 -26.43 -19.72 13.47
CA GLY A 136 -27.24 -18.56 13.82
C GLY A 136 -28.04 -17.94 12.66
N GLY A 137 -28.22 -18.68 11.56
CA GLY A 137 -28.99 -18.21 10.40
C GLY A 137 -28.20 -17.34 9.41
N LEU A 138 -26.89 -17.20 9.61
CA LEU A 138 -25.99 -16.46 8.71
C LEU A 138 -26.10 -17.00 7.28
N LYS A 139 -26.34 -16.11 6.31
CA LYS A 139 -26.29 -16.45 4.88
C LYS A 139 -25.09 -15.81 4.23
N TRP A 140 -24.36 -16.59 3.44
CA TRP A 140 -23.22 -16.11 2.67
C TRP A 140 -23.40 -16.42 1.19
N TYR A 141 -23.39 -15.36 0.38
CA TYR A 141 -23.58 -15.44 -1.06
C TYR A 141 -22.29 -15.10 -1.80
N ARG A 142 -22.02 -15.83 -2.89
CA ARG A 142 -20.93 -15.51 -3.83
C ARG A 142 -21.48 -15.41 -5.26
N PRO A 143 -22.07 -14.27 -5.64
CA PRO A 143 -22.47 -14.01 -7.02
C PRO A 143 -21.27 -13.91 -7.96
N LEU A 144 -21.53 -14.20 -9.25
CA LEU A 144 -20.55 -14.08 -10.35
C LEU A 144 -20.98 -13.06 -11.41
N ARG A 145 -22.14 -12.41 -11.23
CA ARG A 145 -22.71 -11.44 -12.16
C ARG A 145 -23.22 -10.24 -11.37
N LEU A 146 -22.99 -9.04 -11.88
CA LEU A 146 -23.43 -7.82 -11.23
C LEU A 146 -24.94 -7.81 -10.94
N ARG A 147 -25.76 -8.27 -11.90
CA ARG A 147 -27.22 -8.38 -11.72
C ARG A 147 -27.61 -9.18 -10.47
N HIS A 148 -26.94 -10.29 -10.19
CA HIS A 148 -27.22 -11.08 -8.98
C HIS A 148 -26.82 -10.35 -7.69
N VAL A 149 -25.78 -9.51 -7.73
CA VAL A 149 -25.40 -8.65 -6.60
C VAL A 149 -26.53 -7.65 -6.32
N LEU A 150 -27.02 -6.99 -7.36
CA LEU A 150 -28.11 -6.01 -7.27
C LEU A 150 -29.41 -6.66 -6.76
N ASP A 151 -29.78 -7.83 -7.30
CA ASP A 151 -30.95 -8.57 -6.85
C ASP A 151 -30.84 -9.01 -5.37
N LEU A 152 -29.62 -9.36 -4.91
CA LEU A 152 -29.37 -9.71 -3.51
C LEU A 152 -29.43 -8.48 -2.61
N LYS A 153 -28.89 -7.34 -3.05
CA LYS A 153 -28.95 -6.07 -2.31
C LYS A 153 -30.39 -5.56 -2.19
N ALA A 154 -31.20 -5.71 -3.23
CA ALA A 154 -32.63 -5.38 -3.20
C ALA A 154 -33.40 -6.25 -2.18
N ARG A 155 -33.08 -7.55 -2.12
CA ARG A 155 -33.71 -8.50 -1.18
C ARG A 155 -33.20 -8.36 0.25
N HIS A 156 -31.94 -7.94 0.40
CA HIS A 156 -31.27 -7.80 1.69
C HIS A 156 -30.58 -6.42 1.74
N PRO A 157 -31.34 -5.33 1.99
CA PRO A 157 -30.79 -3.98 2.02
C PRO A 157 -29.67 -3.82 3.07
N ASP A 158 -29.73 -4.56 4.17
CA ASP A 158 -28.72 -4.54 5.24
C ASP A 158 -27.57 -5.53 5.03
N ALA A 159 -27.52 -6.22 3.88
CA ALA A 159 -26.43 -7.14 3.59
C ALA A 159 -25.09 -6.41 3.54
N LYS A 160 -24.09 -7.00 4.21
CA LYS A 160 -22.72 -6.47 4.21
C LYS A 160 -21.94 -7.09 3.07
N PHE A 161 -21.35 -6.24 2.24
CA PHE A 161 -20.45 -6.69 1.18
C PHE A 161 -19.08 -7.07 1.76
N VAL A 162 -18.51 -8.13 1.21
CA VAL A 162 -17.20 -8.64 1.59
C VAL A 162 -16.34 -8.83 0.35
N VAL A 163 -15.10 -8.34 0.41
CA VAL A 163 -14.03 -8.71 -0.53
C VAL A 163 -12.92 -9.40 0.25
N GLY A 164 -11.98 -8.64 0.83
CA GLY A 164 -10.87 -9.18 1.64
C GLY A 164 -11.18 -9.42 3.11
N ASN A 165 -12.36 -9.04 3.59
CA ASN A 165 -12.77 -9.17 5.00
C ASN A 165 -11.87 -8.44 6.04
N THR A 166 -11.01 -7.52 5.60
CA THR A 166 -10.02 -6.85 6.45
C THR A 166 -10.63 -5.84 7.44
N GLU A 167 -11.83 -5.33 7.16
CA GLU A 167 -12.62 -4.52 8.11
C GLU A 167 -13.78 -5.32 8.71
N VAL A 168 -14.58 -5.99 7.87
CA VAL A 168 -15.76 -6.76 8.32
C VAL A 168 -15.37 -7.83 9.35
N GLY A 169 -14.22 -8.49 9.19
CA GLY A 169 -13.72 -9.44 10.17
C GLY A 169 -13.39 -8.80 11.52
N ILE A 170 -12.89 -7.57 11.54
CA ILE A 170 -12.62 -6.80 12.77
C ILE A 170 -13.93 -6.37 13.43
N GLU A 171 -14.89 -5.87 12.64
CA GLU A 171 -16.22 -5.52 13.09
C GLU A 171 -16.92 -6.70 13.79
N MET A 172 -16.89 -7.88 13.16
CA MET A 172 -17.52 -9.08 13.72
C MET A 172 -16.77 -9.62 14.93
N ARG A 173 -15.44 -9.70 14.87
CA ARG A 173 -14.63 -10.36 15.91
C ARG A 173 -14.36 -9.48 17.13
N LEU A 174 -14.00 -8.22 16.92
CA LEU A 174 -13.55 -7.32 17.99
C LEU A 174 -14.64 -6.35 18.44
N LYS A 175 -15.55 -5.97 17.54
CA LYS A 175 -16.68 -5.07 17.87
C LYS A 175 -17.99 -5.80 18.12
N GLY A 176 -18.02 -7.13 17.93
CA GLY A 176 -19.20 -7.96 18.17
C GLY A 176 -20.38 -7.67 17.22
N ILE A 177 -20.13 -7.01 16.08
CA ILE A 177 -21.20 -6.68 15.12
C ILE A 177 -21.67 -7.95 14.43
N GLN A 178 -22.98 -8.22 14.47
CA GLN A 178 -23.56 -9.40 13.84
C GLN A 178 -24.22 -9.04 12.50
N TYR A 179 -23.70 -9.61 11.43
CA TYR A 179 -24.30 -9.52 10.10
C TYR A 179 -25.05 -10.80 9.77
N GLN A 180 -26.31 -10.68 9.34
CA GLN A 180 -27.14 -11.84 8.96
C GLN A 180 -26.90 -12.29 7.52
N VAL A 181 -26.54 -11.37 6.64
CA VAL A 181 -26.30 -11.64 5.22
C VAL A 181 -24.98 -11.01 4.79
N LEU A 182 -24.10 -11.85 4.24
CA LEU A 182 -22.82 -11.46 3.66
C LEU A 182 -22.83 -11.75 2.15
N ILE A 183 -22.38 -10.78 1.35
CA ILE A 183 -22.28 -10.92 -0.11
C ILE A 183 -20.84 -10.73 -0.54
N CYS A 184 -20.19 -11.81 -0.98
CA CYS A 184 -18.84 -11.81 -1.52
C CYS A 184 -18.83 -11.37 -2.99
N VAL A 185 -18.30 -10.19 -3.29
CA VAL A 185 -18.32 -9.60 -4.64
C VAL A 185 -16.99 -9.73 -5.40
N MET A 186 -16.03 -10.47 -4.84
CA MET A 186 -14.67 -10.60 -5.37
C MET A 186 -14.59 -11.17 -6.81
N HIS A 187 -15.59 -11.95 -7.26
CA HIS A 187 -15.59 -12.59 -8.57
C HIS A 187 -16.54 -11.93 -9.58
N VAL A 188 -17.04 -10.73 -9.28
CA VAL A 188 -17.92 -9.98 -10.19
C VAL A 188 -17.02 -9.19 -11.15
N PRO A 189 -17.02 -9.48 -12.46
CA PRO A 189 -16.07 -8.89 -13.41
C PRO A 189 -16.11 -7.36 -13.46
N GLU A 190 -17.32 -6.79 -13.44
CA GLU A 190 -17.55 -5.34 -13.51
C GLU A 190 -16.90 -4.60 -12.33
N LEU A 191 -16.90 -5.21 -11.15
CA LEU A 191 -16.28 -4.65 -9.93
C LEU A 191 -14.77 -4.86 -9.86
N ASN A 192 -14.18 -5.68 -10.74
CA ASN A 192 -12.73 -5.92 -10.80
C ASN A 192 -12.09 -5.32 -12.07
N LYS A 193 -12.84 -4.50 -12.80
CA LYS A 193 -12.35 -3.89 -14.04
C LYS A 193 -11.29 -2.84 -13.73
N LEU A 194 -10.20 -2.86 -14.50
CA LEU A 194 -9.21 -1.79 -14.57
C LEU A 194 -9.11 -1.36 -16.03
N SER A 195 -9.36 -0.08 -16.32
CA SER A 195 -9.25 0.41 -17.69
C SER A 195 -8.72 1.84 -17.75
N VAL A 196 -7.78 2.05 -18.67
CA VAL A 196 -7.31 3.37 -19.09
C VAL A 196 -8.37 4.00 -20.00
N LYS A 197 -8.67 5.27 -19.75
CA LYS A 197 -9.51 6.14 -20.58
C LYS A 197 -8.67 7.32 -21.10
N ASP A 198 -9.26 8.10 -21.99
CA ASP A 198 -8.60 9.29 -22.53
C ASP A 198 -8.37 10.37 -21.46
N ASP A 199 -9.28 10.47 -20.49
CA ASP A 199 -9.33 11.50 -19.45
C ASP A 199 -8.98 11.00 -18.03
N GLY A 200 -8.72 9.71 -17.85
CA GLY A 200 -8.32 9.14 -16.57
C GLY A 200 -8.23 7.61 -16.55
N VAL A 201 -8.35 7.04 -15.35
CA VAL A 201 -8.50 5.61 -15.14
C VAL A 201 -9.82 5.28 -14.46
N GLU A 202 -10.42 4.19 -14.90
CA GLU A 202 -11.58 3.58 -14.26
C GLU A 202 -11.14 2.33 -13.49
N ILE A 203 -11.45 2.31 -12.19
CA ILE A 203 -11.03 1.30 -11.21
C ILE A 203 -12.28 0.70 -10.56
N GLY A 204 -12.51 -0.59 -10.75
CA GLY A 204 -13.63 -1.30 -10.11
C GLY A 204 -13.52 -1.35 -8.59
N ALA A 205 -14.65 -1.29 -7.89
CA ALA A 205 -14.68 -1.21 -6.43
C ALA A 205 -14.10 -2.44 -5.70
N ALA A 206 -14.10 -3.61 -6.33
CA ALA A 206 -13.55 -4.85 -5.77
C ALA A 206 -12.08 -5.10 -6.15
N VAL A 207 -11.44 -4.21 -6.93
CA VAL A 207 -10.00 -4.28 -7.24
C VAL A 207 -9.20 -4.28 -5.94
N ARG A 208 -8.23 -5.20 -5.84
CA ARG A 208 -7.33 -5.34 -4.69
C ARG A 208 -6.23 -4.28 -4.74
N LEU A 209 -5.76 -3.82 -3.59
CA LEU A 209 -4.71 -2.79 -3.53
C LEU A 209 -3.41 -3.23 -4.21
N SER A 210 -3.05 -4.51 -4.12
CA SER A 210 -1.88 -5.07 -4.83
C SER A 210 -2.02 -5.01 -6.36
N GLU A 211 -3.20 -5.35 -6.89
CA GLU A 211 -3.50 -5.26 -8.33
C GLU A 211 -3.46 -3.80 -8.80
N LEU A 212 -3.99 -2.88 -7.98
CA LEU A 212 -3.93 -1.44 -8.25
C LEU A 212 -2.49 -0.93 -8.34
N LEU A 213 -1.60 -1.36 -7.44
CA LEU A 213 -0.17 -1.01 -7.49
C LEU A 213 0.50 -1.49 -8.78
N ILE A 214 0.23 -2.74 -9.19
CA ILE A 214 0.78 -3.31 -10.43
C ILE A 214 0.30 -2.47 -11.64
N PHE A 215 -0.98 -2.13 -11.64
CA PHE A 215 -1.59 -1.31 -12.70
C PHE A 215 -1.00 0.10 -12.76
N PHE A 216 -0.85 0.79 -11.62
CA PHE A 216 -0.23 2.12 -11.58
C PHE A 216 1.25 2.09 -11.98
N ARG A 217 2.02 1.08 -11.57
CA ARG A 217 3.40 0.90 -12.03
C ARG A 217 3.49 0.77 -13.55
N LYS A 218 2.54 0.07 -14.17
CA LYS A 218 2.48 -0.04 -15.63
C LYS A 218 2.19 1.33 -16.27
N ILE A 219 1.16 2.03 -15.81
CA ILE A 219 0.76 3.34 -16.33
C ILE A 219 1.90 4.37 -16.23
N ILE A 220 2.59 4.42 -15.08
CA ILE A 220 3.68 5.39 -14.86
C ILE A 220 4.86 5.17 -15.82
N LYS A 221 5.06 3.93 -16.31
CA LYS A 221 6.10 3.62 -17.30
C LYS A 221 5.68 3.96 -18.73
N GLU A 222 4.39 3.91 -19.03
CA GLU A 222 3.85 4.04 -20.38
C GLU A 222 3.40 5.47 -20.72
N ARG A 223 3.01 6.27 -19.71
CA ARG A 223 2.48 7.63 -19.91
C ARG A 223 3.48 8.71 -19.54
N VAL A 224 3.20 9.93 -19.98
CA VAL A 224 4.02 11.10 -19.66
C VAL A 224 3.96 11.42 -18.16
N THR A 225 5.08 11.92 -17.63
CA THR A 225 5.29 12.12 -16.19
C THR A 225 4.23 13.01 -15.54
N TYR A 226 3.78 14.07 -16.23
CA TYR A 226 2.81 15.00 -15.67
C TYR A 226 1.39 14.44 -15.57
N GLU A 227 0.99 13.44 -16.38
CA GLU A 227 -0.36 12.83 -16.32
C GLU A 227 -0.52 11.86 -15.15
N THR A 228 0.59 11.40 -14.59
CA THR A 228 0.62 10.28 -13.64
C THR A 228 0.95 10.70 -12.22
N SER A 229 0.87 12.01 -11.90
CA SER A 229 1.18 12.50 -10.54
C SER A 229 0.27 11.87 -9.49
N SER A 230 -1.04 11.76 -9.76
CA SER A 230 -1.98 11.06 -8.87
C SER A 230 -1.60 9.60 -8.65
N CYS A 231 -1.30 8.86 -9.73
CA CYS A 231 -0.92 7.44 -9.65
C CYS A 231 0.33 7.23 -8.78
N LYS A 232 1.32 8.12 -8.91
CA LYS A 232 2.53 8.09 -8.08
C LYS A 232 2.20 8.33 -6.61
N ALA A 233 1.36 9.32 -6.31
CA ALA A 233 0.97 9.61 -4.93
C ALA A 233 0.23 8.44 -4.27
N PHE A 234 -0.70 7.79 -4.99
CA PHE A 234 -1.34 6.57 -4.51
C PHE A 234 -0.36 5.42 -4.27
N MET A 235 0.61 5.23 -5.18
CA MET A 235 1.61 4.17 -4.99
C MET A 235 2.46 4.39 -3.74
N GLU A 236 2.96 5.60 -3.53
CA GLU A 236 3.75 5.94 -2.34
C GLU A 236 2.92 5.80 -1.07
N GLN A 237 1.66 6.22 -1.08
CA GLN A 237 0.78 6.09 0.08
C GLN A 237 0.47 4.63 0.41
N ILE A 238 0.21 3.80 -0.60
CA ILE A 238 -0.08 2.36 -0.43
C ILE A 238 1.17 1.60 0.03
N LYS A 239 2.39 2.06 -0.30
CA LYS A 239 3.64 1.47 0.19
C LYS A 239 3.62 1.34 1.72
N TRP A 240 3.26 2.43 2.41
CA TRP A 240 3.22 2.56 3.87
C TRP A 240 1.86 2.22 4.51
N PHE A 241 0.90 1.69 3.74
CA PHE A 241 -0.48 1.46 4.22
C PHE A 241 -0.57 0.29 5.22
N ALA A 242 -0.16 -0.91 4.79
CA ALA A 242 -0.23 -2.14 5.56
C ALA A 242 0.73 -3.18 4.97
N GLY A 243 0.94 -4.29 5.67
CA GLY A 243 1.64 -5.46 5.15
C GLY A 243 1.09 -5.98 3.81
N THR A 244 1.95 -6.62 3.02
CA THR A 244 1.62 -7.22 1.71
C THR A 244 0.42 -8.17 1.78
N GLN A 245 0.26 -8.90 2.89
CA GLN A 245 -0.85 -9.80 3.16
C GLN A 245 -2.20 -9.08 3.12
N ILE A 246 -2.29 -7.91 3.76
CA ILE A 246 -3.51 -7.09 3.76
C ILE A 246 -3.74 -6.49 2.38
N LYS A 247 -2.69 -5.95 1.74
CA LYS A 247 -2.78 -5.34 0.40
C LYS A 247 -3.27 -6.31 -0.68
N ASN A 248 -2.95 -7.60 -0.54
CA ASN A 248 -3.37 -8.66 -1.48
C ASN A 248 -4.88 -8.97 -1.46
N VAL A 249 -5.58 -8.61 -0.38
CA VAL A 249 -7.02 -8.92 -0.22
C VAL A 249 -7.90 -7.69 -0.01
N ALA A 250 -7.35 -6.61 0.56
CA ALA A 250 -8.06 -5.35 0.75
C ALA A 250 -8.45 -4.74 -0.60
N SER A 251 -9.70 -4.34 -0.72
CA SER A 251 -10.25 -3.75 -1.96
C SER A 251 -10.34 -2.23 -1.87
N VAL A 252 -10.18 -1.55 -3.00
CA VAL A 252 -10.32 -0.07 -3.14
C VAL A 252 -11.68 0.41 -2.60
N GLY A 253 -12.78 -0.17 -3.08
CA GLY A 253 -14.11 0.21 -2.64
C GLY A 253 -14.40 -0.15 -1.19
N GLY A 254 -13.82 -1.24 -0.69
CA GLY A 254 -13.84 -1.57 0.74
C GLY A 254 -13.18 -0.49 1.60
N ASN A 255 -12.01 0.01 1.20
CA ASN A 255 -11.33 1.10 1.90
C ASN A 255 -12.15 2.40 1.86
N ILE A 256 -12.69 2.78 0.70
CA ILE A 256 -13.53 3.97 0.52
C ILE A 256 -14.81 3.87 1.36
N CYS A 257 -15.60 2.82 1.18
CA CYS A 257 -16.91 2.66 1.84
C CYS A 257 -16.80 2.41 3.35
N THR A 258 -15.64 1.98 3.86
CA THR A 258 -15.39 1.93 5.31
C THR A 258 -15.39 3.34 5.92
N ALA A 259 -14.99 4.36 5.14
CA ALA A 259 -14.96 5.76 5.54
C ALA A 259 -14.30 5.96 6.92
N SER A 260 -13.15 5.30 7.11
CA SER A 260 -12.33 5.49 8.30
C SER A 260 -11.81 6.93 8.32
N PRO A 261 -11.90 7.65 9.46
CA PRO A 261 -11.36 9.01 9.57
C PRO A 261 -9.84 9.08 9.32
N ILE A 262 -9.14 7.98 9.57
CA ILE A 262 -7.70 7.80 9.40
C ILE A 262 -7.36 6.94 8.17
N SER A 263 -8.26 6.86 7.18
CA SER A 263 -7.94 6.20 5.91
C SER A 263 -6.81 6.97 5.21
N ASP A 264 -5.75 6.27 4.83
CA ASP A 264 -4.65 6.86 4.08
C ASP A 264 -5.03 7.25 2.64
N LEU A 265 -6.05 6.62 2.06
CA LEU A 265 -6.38 6.82 0.64
C LEU A 265 -7.53 7.80 0.41
N ASN A 266 -8.43 7.97 1.37
CA ASN A 266 -9.59 8.86 1.22
C ASN A 266 -9.19 10.33 0.97
N PRO A 267 -8.22 10.90 1.71
CA PRO A 267 -7.74 12.25 1.41
C PRO A 267 -7.19 12.39 -0.01
N LEU A 268 -6.49 11.37 -0.53
CA LEU A 268 -5.97 11.38 -1.90
C LEU A 268 -7.08 11.30 -2.95
N TRP A 269 -8.11 10.47 -2.75
CA TRP A 269 -9.25 10.42 -3.67
C TRP A 269 -9.94 11.78 -3.78
N MET A 270 -10.11 12.46 -2.64
CA MET A 270 -10.68 13.81 -2.60
C MET A 270 -9.76 14.83 -3.25
N ALA A 271 -8.47 14.86 -2.88
CA ALA A 271 -7.50 15.82 -3.39
C ALA A 271 -7.29 15.70 -4.91
N ALA A 272 -7.24 14.47 -5.42
CA ALA A 272 -7.06 14.17 -6.84
C ALA A 272 -8.34 14.40 -7.68
N GLY A 273 -9.45 14.84 -7.08
CA GLY A 273 -10.69 15.11 -7.80
C GLY A 273 -11.35 13.84 -8.37
N ALA A 274 -11.19 12.69 -7.69
CA ALA A 274 -11.79 11.45 -8.13
C ALA A 274 -13.33 11.51 -8.10
N LYS A 275 -13.96 10.76 -8.99
CA LYS A 275 -15.41 10.63 -9.10
C LYS A 275 -15.80 9.18 -8.83
N PHE A 276 -16.84 8.97 -8.05
CA PHE A 276 -17.34 7.65 -7.70
C PHE A 276 -18.62 7.36 -8.48
N GLN A 277 -18.62 6.25 -9.22
CA GLN A 277 -19.81 5.73 -9.89
C GLN A 277 -20.56 4.79 -8.95
N ILE A 278 -21.83 5.08 -8.73
CA ILE A 278 -22.73 4.38 -7.83
C ILE A 278 -23.85 3.80 -8.67
N ILE A 279 -24.15 2.53 -8.47
CA ILE A 279 -25.23 1.83 -9.18
C ILE A 279 -26.31 1.40 -8.20
N ASP A 280 -27.57 1.63 -8.56
CA ASP A 280 -28.72 1.19 -7.79
C ASP A 280 -29.15 -0.24 -8.16
N CYS A 281 -30.06 -0.81 -7.37
CA CYS A 281 -30.61 -2.15 -7.62
C CYS A 281 -31.39 -2.28 -8.96
N LYS A 282 -31.76 -1.17 -9.60
CA LYS A 282 -32.45 -1.13 -10.90
C LYS A 282 -31.47 -1.01 -12.07
N GLY A 283 -30.19 -0.79 -11.79
CA GLY A 283 -29.13 -0.61 -12.78
C GLY A 283 -28.91 0.84 -13.21
N ASN A 284 -29.54 1.83 -12.56
CA ASN A 284 -29.25 3.23 -12.83
C ASN A 284 -27.92 3.61 -12.20
N ILE A 285 -27.13 4.41 -12.93
CA ILE A 285 -25.82 4.87 -12.47
C ILE A 285 -25.88 6.37 -12.20
N ARG A 286 -25.39 6.77 -11.03
CA ARG A 286 -25.09 8.16 -10.70
C ARG A 286 -23.61 8.33 -10.38
N THR A 287 -23.13 9.55 -10.55
CA THR A 287 -21.75 9.91 -10.23
C THR A 287 -21.74 10.95 -9.12
N THR A 288 -20.86 10.78 -8.14
CA THR A 288 -20.61 11.76 -7.07
C THR A 288 -19.12 12.07 -6.99
N ALA A 289 -18.77 13.29 -6.58
CA ALA A 289 -17.38 13.65 -6.33
C ALA A 289 -16.90 12.98 -5.03
N ALA A 290 -15.63 12.58 -4.96
CA ALA A 290 -15.06 12.01 -3.74
C ALA A 290 -15.23 12.93 -2.53
N GLU A 291 -15.12 14.25 -2.74
CA GLU A 291 -15.30 15.27 -1.69
C GLU A 291 -16.72 15.29 -1.11
N SER A 292 -17.75 14.97 -1.89
CA SER A 292 -19.15 14.94 -1.44
C SER A 292 -19.61 13.56 -0.96
N PHE A 293 -18.76 12.54 -1.05
CA PHE A 293 -19.15 11.17 -0.74
C PHE A 293 -19.10 10.84 0.75
N PHE A 294 -18.23 11.48 1.53
CA PHE A 294 -18.08 11.23 2.95
C PHE A 294 -18.98 12.17 3.76
N LEU A 295 -19.97 11.62 4.46
CA LEU A 295 -21.03 12.39 5.12
C LEU A 295 -20.85 12.52 6.64
N GLY A 296 -19.89 11.80 7.22
CA GLY A 296 -19.67 11.73 8.66
C GLY A 296 -18.86 10.52 9.07
N TYR A 297 -18.76 10.29 10.39
CA TYR A 297 -18.03 9.16 10.95
C TYR A 297 -18.54 7.83 10.39
N ARG A 298 -17.72 7.17 9.58
CA ARG A 298 -18.04 5.90 8.89
C ARG A 298 -19.37 5.93 8.12
N LYS A 299 -19.75 7.12 7.61
CA LYS A 299 -20.99 7.34 6.86
C LYS A 299 -20.67 7.87 5.47
N VAL A 300 -21.27 7.27 4.46
CA VAL A 300 -21.06 7.61 3.04
C VAL A 300 -22.37 7.90 2.34
N ASP A 301 -22.29 8.58 1.20
CA ASP A 301 -23.41 8.87 0.29
C ASP A 301 -23.80 7.64 -0.53
N LEU A 302 -24.28 6.61 0.16
CA LEU A 302 -24.92 5.42 -0.44
C LEU A 302 -26.26 5.19 0.24
N THR A 303 -27.32 5.09 -0.56
CA THR A 303 -28.63 4.63 -0.08
C THR A 303 -28.63 3.10 0.09
N SER A 304 -29.65 2.57 0.77
CA SER A 304 -29.73 1.14 1.09
C SER A 304 -29.83 0.23 -0.15
N GLY A 305 -30.24 0.77 -1.30
CA GLY A 305 -30.33 0.08 -2.59
C GLY A 305 -29.13 0.32 -3.51
N GLU A 306 -28.09 1.00 -3.05
CA GLU A 306 -26.94 1.39 -3.87
C GLU A 306 -25.66 0.64 -3.49
N ILE A 307 -24.77 0.50 -4.47
CA ILE A 307 -23.40 0.02 -4.26
C ILE A 307 -22.42 0.92 -5.02
N LEU A 308 -21.20 1.04 -4.48
CA LEU A 308 -20.08 1.61 -5.22
C LEU A 308 -19.67 0.65 -6.34
N LEU A 309 -19.77 1.09 -7.59
CA LEU A 309 -19.44 0.31 -8.79
C LEU A 309 -17.97 0.47 -9.15
N SER A 310 -17.54 1.72 -9.36
CA SER A 310 -16.19 2.05 -9.80
C SER A 310 -15.78 3.45 -9.35
N ILE A 311 -14.48 3.70 -9.42
CA ILE A 311 -13.80 4.94 -9.13
C ILE A 311 -13.18 5.42 -10.43
N PHE A 312 -13.45 6.66 -10.79
CA PHE A 312 -12.79 7.35 -11.87
C PHE A 312 -11.75 8.31 -11.29
N LEU A 313 -10.48 8.11 -11.61
CA LEU A 313 -9.37 8.96 -11.21
C LEU A 313 -8.87 9.72 -12.45
N PRO A 314 -9.01 11.06 -12.52
CA PRO A 314 -8.61 11.82 -13.69
C PRO A 314 -7.09 11.85 -13.87
N TRP A 315 -6.64 12.05 -15.12
CA TRP A 315 -5.26 12.40 -15.39
C TRP A 315 -4.93 13.79 -14.85
N THR A 316 -3.70 13.97 -14.39
CA THR A 316 -3.21 15.29 -13.99
C THR A 316 -2.79 16.11 -15.21
N ARG A 317 -3.06 17.41 -15.17
CA ARG A 317 -2.72 18.38 -16.22
C ARG A 317 -1.22 18.75 -16.16
N PRO A 318 -0.68 19.40 -17.19
CA PRO A 318 0.63 20.06 -17.08
C PRO A 318 0.67 21.00 -15.86
N PHE A 319 1.77 20.95 -15.11
CA PHE A 319 1.97 21.73 -13.88
C PHE A 319 0.97 21.44 -12.75
N GLU A 320 0.25 20.32 -12.84
CA GLU A 320 -0.58 19.80 -11.77
C GLU A 320 0.15 18.70 -11.01
N HIS A 321 0.29 18.90 -9.71
CA HIS A 321 1.05 18.04 -8.80
C HIS A 321 0.14 17.53 -7.70
N VAL A 322 0.22 16.22 -7.45
CA VAL A 322 -0.47 15.54 -6.34
C VAL A 322 0.59 14.91 -5.45
N LYS A 323 0.46 15.13 -4.14
CA LYS A 323 1.39 14.60 -3.13
C LYS A 323 0.65 14.09 -1.90
N GLU A 324 1.12 12.96 -1.41
CA GLU A 324 0.69 12.24 -0.24
C GLU A 324 1.59 12.52 0.97
N PHE A 325 1.00 12.53 2.17
CA PHE A 325 1.70 12.65 3.44
C PHE A 325 1.06 11.73 4.48
N LYS A 326 1.89 11.10 5.31
CA LYS A 326 1.45 10.26 6.42
C LYS A 326 2.40 10.39 7.59
N GLN A 327 1.85 10.56 8.79
CA GLN A 327 2.55 10.45 10.05
C GLN A 327 1.92 9.33 10.88
N ALA A 328 2.74 8.42 11.42
CA ALA A 328 2.35 7.32 12.28
C ALA A 328 3.42 7.09 13.37
N HIS A 329 3.19 6.17 14.32
CA HIS A 329 4.19 5.88 15.37
C HIS A 329 5.37 5.06 14.83
N ARG A 330 5.12 4.26 13.79
CA ARG A 330 6.15 3.53 13.04
C ARG A 330 5.94 3.75 11.54
N ARG A 331 7.02 3.56 10.78
CA ARG A 331 7.05 3.79 9.33
C ARG A 331 6.09 2.86 8.56
N ASP A 332 6.05 1.59 8.94
CA ASP A 332 5.33 0.53 8.24
C ASP A 332 4.23 -0.10 9.10
N ASP A 333 3.17 -0.56 8.44
CA ASP A 333 2.09 -1.37 9.03
C ASP A 333 1.37 -0.70 10.22
N ASP A 334 1.25 0.62 10.20
CA ASP A 334 0.59 1.38 11.28
C ASP A 334 -0.49 2.33 10.76
N ILE A 335 -1.44 2.62 11.62
CA ILE A 335 -2.50 3.58 11.33
C ILE A 335 -1.94 5.00 11.39
N ALA A 336 -2.45 5.88 10.54
CA ALA A 336 -2.04 7.28 10.57
C ALA A 336 -2.56 7.97 11.84
N ILE A 337 -1.69 8.80 12.44
CA ILE A 337 -2.08 9.84 13.40
C ILE A 337 -2.74 10.97 12.61
N VAL A 338 -2.01 11.49 11.61
CA VAL A 338 -2.50 12.44 10.61
C VAL A 338 -1.95 12.02 9.25
N ASN A 339 -2.77 12.14 8.22
CA ASN A 339 -2.35 11.99 6.84
C ASN A 339 -2.96 13.11 5.99
N ALA A 340 -2.42 13.32 4.79
CA ALA A 340 -2.92 14.31 3.87
C ALA A 340 -2.77 13.89 2.41
N GLY A 341 -3.74 14.30 1.60
CA GLY A 341 -3.63 14.36 0.15
C GLY A 341 -3.66 15.82 -0.27
N MET A 342 -2.67 16.24 -1.04
CA MET A 342 -2.56 17.62 -1.52
C MET A 342 -2.45 17.63 -3.04
N ARG A 343 -3.19 18.50 -3.70
CA ARG A 343 -3.11 18.79 -5.12
C ARG A 343 -2.92 20.29 -5.34
N VAL A 344 -2.02 20.66 -6.23
CA VAL A 344 -1.89 22.03 -6.72
C VAL A 344 -1.73 22.03 -8.23
N CYS A 345 -2.38 22.96 -8.91
CA CYS A 345 -2.11 23.30 -10.31
C CYS A 345 -1.45 24.68 -10.35
N LEU A 346 -0.32 24.77 -11.03
CA LEU A 346 0.40 26.03 -11.23
C LEU A 346 0.18 26.55 -12.64
N GLU A 347 0.20 27.86 -12.78
CA GLU A 347 0.22 28.56 -14.06
C GLU A 347 1.34 29.59 -14.05
N GLU A 348 1.99 29.77 -15.19
CA GLU A 348 3.00 30.81 -15.35
C GLU A 348 2.34 32.13 -15.73
N LYS A 349 2.51 33.16 -14.90
CA LYS A 349 2.00 34.52 -15.12
C LYS A 349 3.09 35.53 -14.81
N ASN A 350 3.43 36.39 -15.77
CA ASN A 350 4.45 37.43 -15.61
C ASN A 350 5.76 36.89 -15.00
N GLU A 351 6.30 35.80 -15.57
CA GLU A 351 7.52 35.12 -15.11
C GLU A 351 7.45 34.53 -13.68
N ASN A 352 6.25 34.49 -13.08
CA ASN A 352 6.02 33.92 -11.76
C ASN A 352 5.08 32.71 -11.84
N TRP A 353 5.29 31.74 -10.96
CA TRP A 353 4.38 30.62 -10.78
C TRP A 353 3.25 31.03 -9.84
N VAL A 354 2.02 30.96 -10.32
CA VAL A 354 0.80 31.29 -9.57
C VAL A 354 -0.03 30.02 -9.38
N VAL A 355 -0.66 29.87 -8.21
CA VAL A 355 -1.60 28.78 -7.96
C VAL A 355 -2.90 29.05 -8.70
N SER A 356 -3.23 28.24 -9.70
CA SER A 356 -4.50 28.33 -10.44
C SER A 356 -5.61 27.50 -9.80
N ASP A 357 -5.25 26.40 -9.13
CA ASP A 357 -6.18 25.50 -8.46
C ASP A 357 -5.47 24.74 -7.33
N ALA A 358 -6.18 24.42 -6.26
CA ALA A 358 -5.63 23.70 -5.12
C ALA A 358 -6.69 22.78 -4.47
N SER A 359 -6.23 21.71 -3.84
CA SER A 359 -7.03 20.88 -2.93
C SER A 359 -6.15 20.32 -1.84
N ILE A 360 -6.47 20.60 -0.59
CA ILE A 360 -5.73 20.11 0.57
C ILE A 360 -6.74 19.38 1.45
N VAL A 361 -6.48 18.09 1.69
CA VAL A 361 -7.40 17.22 2.43
C VAL A 361 -6.61 16.47 3.48
N TYR A 362 -7.12 16.47 4.71
CA TYR A 362 -6.50 15.78 5.85
C TYR A 362 -7.36 14.59 6.31
N GLY A 363 -6.72 13.56 6.83
CA GLY A 363 -7.35 12.53 7.66
C GLY A 363 -6.74 12.53 9.08
N GLY A 364 -7.45 11.92 10.01
CA GLY A 364 -7.08 11.87 11.43
C GLY A 364 -7.35 13.14 12.24
N VAL A 365 -7.78 14.22 11.58
CA VAL A 365 -8.05 15.52 12.22
C VAL A 365 -9.54 15.81 12.45
N ALA A 366 -10.42 14.94 11.94
CA ALA A 366 -11.86 15.08 12.05
C ALA A 366 -12.52 13.69 11.96
N PRO A 367 -13.83 13.55 12.24
CA PRO A 367 -14.54 12.28 12.11
C PRO A 367 -14.66 11.74 10.66
N LEU A 368 -14.23 12.50 9.66
CA LEU A 368 -14.08 12.09 8.26
C LEU A 368 -12.83 12.77 7.67
N SER A 369 -12.43 12.37 6.46
CA SER A 369 -11.43 13.13 5.71
C SER A 369 -11.96 14.54 5.41
N LEU A 370 -11.20 15.57 5.79
CA LEU A 370 -11.65 16.95 5.82
C LEU A 370 -10.85 17.81 4.84
N SER A 371 -11.55 18.47 3.92
CA SER A 371 -10.96 19.49 3.03
C SER A 371 -10.67 20.77 3.82
N ALA A 372 -9.45 21.29 3.69
CA ALA A 372 -9.07 22.62 4.17
C ALA A 372 -9.54 23.68 3.16
N LEU A 373 -10.84 24.03 3.21
CA LEU A 373 -11.49 24.91 2.25
C LEU A 373 -10.97 26.36 2.33
N LYS A 374 -10.80 26.91 3.54
CA LYS A 374 -10.25 28.27 3.70
C LYS A 374 -8.81 28.35 3.23
N THR A 375 -8.00 27.34 3.55
CA THR A 375 -6.61 27.27 3.09
C THR A 375 -6.56 27.14 1.56
N LYS A 376 -7.41 26.31 0.96
CA LYS A 376 -7.54 26.21 -0.50
C LYS A 376 -7.86 27.57 -1.12
N ASP A 377 -8.86 28.27 -0.61
CA ASP A 377 -9.29 29.56 -1.15
C ASP A 377 -8.21 30.64 -0.99
N PHE A 378 -7.44 30.60 0.10
CA PHE A 378 -6.30 31.47 0.32
C PHE A 378 -5.17 31.25 -0.71
N LEU A 379 -4.92 30.00 -1.10
CA LEU A 379 -3.83 29.64 -2.01
C LEU A 379 -4.08 30.12 -3.44
N ILE A 380 -5.33 30.04 -3.92
CA ILE A 380 -5.67 30.36 -5.30
C ILE A 380 -5.33 31.83 -5.60
N GLY A 381 -4.59 32.05 -6.69
CA GLY A 381 -4.13 33.37 -7.13
C GLY A 381 -2.86 33.87 -6.44
N LYS A 382 -2.27 33.13 -5.49
CA LYS A 382 -1.00 33.50 -4.86
C LYS A 382 0.21 33.02 -5.66
N ASN A 383 1.31 33.76 -5.57
CA ASN A 383 2.61 33.34 -6.09
C ASN A 383 3.16 32.16 -5.26
N TRP A 384 3.75 31.17 -5.92
CA TRP A 384 4.32 29.99 -5.28
C TRP A 384 5.67 30.31 -4.61
N ASN A 385 5.62 30.93 -3.43
CA ASN A 385 6.80 31.42 -2.71
C ASN A 385 6.69 31.24 -1.18
N GLN A 386 7.71 31.69 -0.46
CA GLN A 386 7.78 31.58 1.01
C GLN A 386 6.68 32.39 1.72
N GLU A 387 6.27 33.54 1.17
CA GLU A 387 5.21 34.36 1.76
C GLU A 387 3.86 33.65 1.71
N MET A 388 3.54 33.03 0.57
CA MET A 388 2.35 32.19 0.43
C MET A 388 2.36 31.05 1.44
N LEU A 389 3.49 30.36 1.63
CA LEU A 389 3.60 29.29 2.61
C LEU A 389 3.27 29.78 4.04
N GLN A 390 3.84 30.91 4.46
CA GLN A 390 3.59 31.48 5.79
C GLN A 390 2.13 31.88 5.98
N GLY A 391 1.50 32.46 4.96
CA GLY A 391 0.07 32.78 5.01
C GLY A 391 -0.82 31.54 5.02
N ALA A 392 -0.45 30.49 4.27
CA ALA A 392 -1.19 29.24 4.22
C ALA A 392 -1.15 28.50 5.56
N LEU A 393 0.00 28.48 6.25
CA LEU A 393 0.14 27.89 7.59
C LEU A 393 -0.76 28.59 8.62
N LYS A 394 -0.80 29.93 8.62
CA LYS A 394 -1.71 30.69 9.50
C LYS A 394 -3.18 30.41 9.19
N THR A 395 -3.53 30.36 7.91
CA THR A 395 -4.91 30.07 7.48
C THR A 395 -5.31 28.64 7.88
N LEU A 396 -4.38 27.69 7.81
CA LEU A 396 -4.61 26.29 8.14
C LEU A 396 -4.96 26.09 9.63
N GLU A 397 -4.35 26.85 10.54
CA GLU A 397 -4.66 26.81 11.97
C GLU A 397 -6.14 27.18 12.25
N GLU A 398 -6.73 28.04 11.43
CA GLU A 398 -8.15 28.44 11.53
C GLU A 398 -9.11 27.52 10.77
N ASP A 399 -8.59 26.70 9.86
CA ASP A 399 -9.36 25.81 8.99
C ASP A 399 -9.49 24.41 9.59
N ILE A 400 -8.37 23.86 10.09
CA ILE A 400 -8.30 22.54 10.70
C ILE A 400 -8.10 22.71 12.22
N LEU A 401 -9.20 22.94 12.92
CA LEU A 401 -9.20 23.15 14.37
C LEU A 401 -9.44 21.84 15.14
N LEU A 402 -8.45 21.43 15.94
CA LEU A 402 -8.57 20.35 16.91
C LEU A 402 -8.90 20.92 18.30
N LYS A 403 -9.93 20.37 18.95
CA LYS A 403 -10.26 20.72 20.34
C LYS A 403 -9.32 19.99 21.30
N GLU A 404 -9.06 20.55 22.49
CA GLU A 404 -8.23 19.91 23.53
C GLU A 404 -8.71 18.50 23.94
N ASN A 405 -10.00 18.21 23.74
CA ASN A 405 -10.61 16.91 24.04
C ASN A 405 -10.86 16.06 22.77
N ALA A 406 -10.13 16.32 21.68
CA ALA A 406 -10.25 15.55 20.46
C ALA A 406 -9.91 14.07 20.71
N PRO A 407 -10.72 13.12 20.21
CA PRO A 407 -10.39 11.71 20.32
C PRO A 407 -9.09 11.38 19.58
N GLY A 408 -8.14 10.75 20.28
CA GLY A 408 -6.84 10.37 19.71
C GLY A 408 -5.64 11.07 20.36
N GLY A 409 -5.87 12.16 21.09
CA GLY A 409 -4.83 12.89 21.81
C GLY A 409 -5.02 14.39 21.73
#